data_AF-A0A2A2R2R1-F1
#
_entry.id   AF-A0A2A2R2R1-F1
#
_cell.length_a   1.000
_cell.length_b   1.000
_cell.length_c   1.000
_cell.angle_alpha   90.00
_cell.angle_beta   90.00
_cell.angle_gamma   90.00
#
_symmetry.space_group_name_H-M   'P 1'
#
loop_
_entity.id
_entity.type
_entity.pdbx_description
1 polymer ?
#
loop_
_entity_poly.entity_id
_entity_poly.type
_entity_poly.pdbx_seq_one_letter_code
_entity_poly.pdbx_strand_id
1 'polypeptide(L)'
;MALSEEIRDTLRDYLDAVPRQREPNPPDLLALFAKLDSLYERLAQDPTASPQLLHYLHGKSYRKAWNFLNDVPNAKGSCGGH
;
A
#
# COMPACT_ATOMS: atom_id res chain seq x y z
N MET A 1 13.70 11.44 0.55
CA MET A 1 12.99 10.21 0.96
C MET A 1 12.99 9.28 -0.23
N ALA A 2 13.34 8.02 -0.05
CA ALA A 2 13.24 7.03 -1.11
C ALA A 2 11.75 6.72 -1.38
N LEU A 3 11.42 6.40 -2.63
CA LEU A 3 10.04 6.16 -3.06
C LEU A 3 9.35 5.06 -2.24
N SER A 4 10.10 4.02 -1.87
CA SER A 4 9.65 2.93 -1.00
C SER A 4 9.25 3.42 0.40
N GLU A 5 9.93 4.43 0.94
CA GLU A 5 9.59 5.03 2.23
C GLU A 5 8.28 5.81 2.14
N GLU A 6 8.12 6.61 1.08
CA GLU A 6 6.91 7.40 0.84
C GLU A 6 5.67 6.50 0.66
N ILE A 7 5.83 5.39 -0.06
CA ILE A 7 4.80 4.35 -0.20
C ILE A 7 4.47 3.75 1.17
N ARG A 8 5.48 3.34 1.93
CA ARG A 8 5.29 2.74 3.25
C ARG A 8 4.57 3.65 4.23
N ASP A 9 4.93 4.94 4.27
CA ASP A 9 4.26 5.92 5.14
C ASP A 9 2.81 6.14 4.71
N THR A 10 2.56 6.31 3.40
CA THR A 10 1.20 6.50 2.89
C THR A 10 0.32 5.25 3.13
N LEU A 11 0.90 4.05 3.02
CA LEU A 11 0.22 2.80 3.38
C LEU A 11 -0.09 2.72 4.87
N ARG A 12 0.82 3.16 5.74
CA ARG A 12 0.55 3.23 7.20
C ARG A 12 -0.63 4.16 7.48
N ASP A 13 -0.61 5.35 6.88
CA ASP A 13 -1.66 6.35 7.07
C ASP A 13 -3.02 5.82 6.58
N TYR A 14 -3.05 5.13 5.43
CA TYR A 14 -4.26 4.44 4.96
C TYR A 14 -4.76 3.39 5.96
N LEU A 15 -3.88 2.53 6.45
CA LEU A 15 -4.25 1.44 7.36
C LEU A 15 -4.74 1.94 8.71
N ASP A 16 -4.28 3.11 9.15
CA ASP A 16 -4.74 3.83 10.34
C ASP A 16 -6.04 4.62 10.10
N ALA A 17 -6.22 5.17 8.90
CA ALA A 17 -7.40 5.95 8.52
C ALA A 17 -8.67 5.09 8.31
N VAL A 18 -8.53 3.86 7.83
CA VAL A 18 -9.65 2.92 7.59
C VAL A 18 -10.51 2.68 8.84
N PRO A 19 -9.98 2.28 10.01
CA PRO A 19 -10.81 2.07 11.19
C PRO A 19 -11.46 3.37 11.72
N ARG A 20 -10.85 4.53 11.45
CA ARG A 20 -11.34 5.86 11.85
C ARG A 20 -12.48 6.40 10.99
N GLN A 21 -12.89 5.68 9.93
CA GLN A 21 -14.03 6.09 9.11
C GLN A 21 -15.37 6.16 9.87
N ARG A 22 -15.44 5.59 11.07
CA ARG A 22 -16.63 5.63 11.94
C ARG A 22 -16.63 6.82 12.90
N GLU A 23 -15.56 7.60 12.92
CA GLU A 23 -15.43 8.75 13.81
C GLU A 23 -16.21 9.97 13.27
N PRO A 24 -16.59 10.92 14.13
CA PRO A 24 -17.37 12.11 13.71
C PRO A 24 -16.68 12.99 12.65
N ASN A 25 -15.36 12.88 12.52
CA ASN A 25 -14.56 13.56 11.49
C ASN A 25 -13.63 12.53 10.82
N PRO A 26 -14.12 11.78 9.83
CA PRO A 26 -13.35 10.71 9.23
C PRO A 26 -12.20 11.26 8.36
N PRO A 27 -11.04 10.61 8.34
CA PRO A 27 -9.94 10.97 7.45
C PRO A 27 -10.30 10.76 5.98
N ASP A 28 -9.72 11.57 5.08
CA ASP A 28 -9.96 11.49 3.64
C ASP A 28 -9.20 10.31 3.00
N LEU A 29 -9.90 9.19 2.83
CA LEU A 29 -9.34 8.01 2.17
C LEU A 29 -9.11 8.25 0.67
N LEU A 30 -9.93 9.07 0.01
CA LEU A 30 -9.81 9.31 -1.44
C LEU A 30 -8.49 10.02 -1.75
N ALA A 31 -8.09 10.98 -0.92
CA ALA A 31 -6.78 11.62 -1.02
C ALA A 31 -5.63 10.61 -0.86
N LEU A 32 -5.74 9.67 0.09
CA LEU A 32 -4.74 8.62 0.30
C LEU A 32 -4.68 7.64 -0.87
N PHE A 33 -5.83 7.27 -1.46
CA PHE A 33 -5.89 6.45 -2.67
C PHE A 33 -5.20 7.13 -3.85
N ALA A 34 -5.55 8.39 -4.13
CA ALA A 34 -4.95 9.15 -5.23
C ALA A 34 -3.43 9.29 -5.08
N LYS A 35 -2.95 9.46 -3.84
CA LYS A 35 -1.52 9.48 -3.53
C LYS A 35 -0.87 8.11 -3.78
N LEU A 36 -1.49 7.02 -3.31
CA LEU A 36 -0.98 5.66 -3.55
C LEU A 36 -0.93 5.30 -5.04
N ASP A 37 -1.93 5.70 -5.83
CA ASP A 37 -1.95 5.50 -7.28
C ASP A 37 -0.81 6.28 -7.96
N SER A 38 -0.60 7.54 -7.57
CA SER A 38 0.52 8.35 -8.08
C SER A 38 1.88 7.75 -7.74
N LEU A 39 2.02 7.18 -6.54
CA LEU A 39 3.25 6.52 -6.11
C LEU A 39 3.47 5.19 -6.83
N TYR A 40 2.39 4.44 -7.09
CA TYR A 40 2.43 3.23 -7.90
C TYR A 40 2.93 3.51 -9.31
N GLU A 41 2.41 4.54 -9.99
CA GLU A 41 2.85 4.92 -11.34
C GLU A 41 4.34 5.29 -11.37
N ARG A 42 4.82 6.01 -10.35
CA ARG A 42 6.24 6.33 -10.20
C ARG A 42 7.09 5.08 -9.95
N LEU A 43 6.59 4.13 -9.16
CA LEU A 43 7.28 2.88 -8.86
C LEU A 43 7.33 1.97 -10.08
N ALA A 44 6.27 1.93 -10.88
CA ALA A 44 6.18 1.12 -12.10
C ALA A 44 7.20 1.56 -13.17
N GLN A 45 7.65 2.81 -13.12
CA GLN A 45 8.70 3.35 -14.00
C GLN A 45 10.12 3.05 -13.50
N ASP A 46 10.28 2.60 -12.25
CA ASP A 46 11.58 2.28 -11.68
C ASP A 46 11.99 0.85 -12.10
N PRO A 47 13.09 0.68 -12.86
CA PRO A 47 13.53 -0.63 -13.32
C PRO A 47 14.00 -1.56 -12.18
N THR A 48 14.25 -1.00 -10.99
CA THR A 48 14.65 -1.74 -9.79
C THR A 48 13.46 -2.09 -8.89
N ALA A 49 12.24 -1.70 -9.26
CA ALA A 49 11.05 -1.97 -8.48
C ALA A 49 10.78 -3.47 -8.34
N SER A 50 10.44 -3.90 -7.12
CA SER A 50 10.06 -5.28 -6.86
C SER A 50 8.72 -5.61 -7.56
N PRO A 51 8.66 -6.66 -8.41
CA PRO A 51 7.41 -7.10 -9.04
C PRO A 51 6.33 -7.47 -8.02
N GLN A 52 6.73 -7.98 -6.84
CA GLN A 52 5.81 -8.35 -5.77
C GLN A 52 5.15 -7.13 -5.13
N LEU A 53 5.92 -6.04 -4.94
CA LEU A 53 5.37 -4.78 -4.42
C LEU A 53 4.38 -4.16 -5.42
N LEU A 54 4.73 -4.13 -6.71
CA LEU A 54 3.85 -3.67 -7.77
C LEU A 54 2.55 -4.47 -7.82
N HIS A 55 2.63 -5.80 -7.71
CA HIS A 55 1.45 -6.67 -7.66
C HIS A 55 0.54 -6.34 -6.47
N TYR A 56 1.09 -6.14 -5.26
CA TYR A 56 0.29 -5.80 -4.10
C TYR A 56 -0.38 -4.42 -4.21
N LEU A 57 0.34 -3.42 -4.73
CA LEU A 57 -0.22 -2.07 -4.92
C LEU A 57 -1.33 -2.07 -5.98
N HIS A 58 -1.08 -2.71 -7.14
CA HIS A 58 -2.08 -2.84 -8.20
C HIS A 58 -3.34 -3.60 -7.74
N GLY A 59 -3.16 -4.68 -6.98
CA GLY A 59 -4.26 -5.44 -6.38
C GLY A 59 -4.90 -4.80 -5.15
N LYS A 60 -4.56 -3.54 -4.82
CA LYS A 60 -5.00 -2.81 -3.61
C LYS A 60 -4.84 -3.61 -2.31
N SER A 61 -3.89 -4.53 -2.29
CA SER A 61 -3.52 -5.36 -1.16
C SER A 61 -2.59 -4.59 -0.23
N TYR A 62 -3.04 -3.43 0.25
CA TYR A 62 -2.20 -2.45 0.96
C TYR A 62 -1.58 -2.98 2.24
N ARG A 63 -2.28 -3.84 2.99
CA ARG A 63 -1.68 -4.53 4.15
C ARG A 63 -0.49 -5.40 3.74
N LYS A 64 -0.60 -6.13 2.61
CA LYS A 64 0.49 -6.98 2.09
C LYS A 64 1.66 -6.16 1.58
N ALA A 65 1.38 -5.05 0.89
CA ALA A 65 2.40 -4.10 0.45
C ALA A 65 3.14 -3.49 1.64
N TRP A 66 2.42 -3.07 2.68
CA TRP A 66 3.02 -2.54 3.90
C TRP A 66 3.88 -3.59 4.61
N ASN A 67 3.37 -4.82 4.75
CA ASN A 67 4.14 -5.92 5.33
C ASN A 67 5.42 -6.21 4.54
N PHE A 68 5.35 -6.25 3.21
CA PHE A 68 6.50 -6.45 2.32
C PHE A 68 7.57 -5.37 2.52
N LEU A 69 7.18 -4.10 2.67
CA LEU A 69 8.10 -2.97 2.90
C LEU A 69 8.69 -2.90 4.31
N ASN A 70 8.16 -3.67 5.26
CA ASN A 70 8.62 -3.70 6.65
C ASN A 70 9.21 -5.08 7.03
N ASP A 71 9.47 -5.94 6.05
CA ASP A 71 9.95 -7.32 6.25
C ASP A 71 9.07 -8.12 7.24
N VAL A 72 7.78 -7.77 7.32
CA VAL A 72 6.81 -8.46 8.15
C VAL A 72 6.26 -9.66 7.37
N PRO A 73 6.29 -10.88 7.93
CA PRO A 73 5.70 -12.04 7.29
C PRO A 73 4.23 -11.80 6.98
N ASN A 74 3.86 -11.88 5.70
CA ASN A 74 2.46 -11.92 5.32
C ASN A 74 1.86 -13.25 5.81
N ALA A 75 0.74 -13.18 6.53
CA ALA A 75 -0.02 -14.38 6.89
C ALA A 75 -0.30 -15.18 5.61
N LYS A 76 0.01 -16.49 5.62
CA LYS A 76 -0.29 -17.41 4.53
C LYS A 76 -1.82 -17.60 4.44
N GLY A 77 -2.51 -16.63 3.87
CA GLY A 77 -3.93 -16.68 3.52
C GLY A 77 -4.07 -16.85 2.02
N SER A 78 -4.55 -18.02 1.60
CA SER A 78 -4.89 -18.47 0.24
C SER A 78 -4.54 -17.52 -0.91
N CYS A 79 -3.33 -17.66 -1.44
CA CYS A 79 -3.14 -17.50 -2.87
C CYS A 79 -3.66 -18.78 -3.55
N GLY A 80 -4.99 -18.96 -3.63
CA GLY A 80 -5.58 -19.77 -4.71
C GLY A 80 -5.63 -18.84 -5.93
N GLY A 81 -5.15 -19.20 -7.12
CA GLY A 81 -5.23 -20.51 -7.75
C GLY A 81 -6.23 -20.41 -8.88
N HIS A 82 -5.78 -19.98 -10.06
CA HIS A 82 -6.05 -20.61 -11.35
C HIS A 82 -5.07 -20.04 -12.39
#